data_AF-A0A6A5ZFQ7-F1
#
_entry.id   AF-A0A6A5ZFQ7-F1
#
_cell.length_a   1.000
_cell.length_b   1.000
_cell.length_c   1.000
_cell.angle_alpha   90.00
_cell.angle_beta   90.00
_cell.angle_gamma   90.00
#
_symmetry.space_group_name_H-M   'P 1'
#
loop_
_entity.id
_entity.type
_entity.pdbx_description
1 polymer ?
#
loop_
_entity_poly.entity_id
_entity_poly.type
_entity_poly.pdbx_seq_one_letter_code
_entity_poly.pdbx_strand_id
1 'polypeptide(L)'
;MTPKPSSTRSPTPSPTTTTPPDNDPPLPTFGPGGGNPYCFRDFNANGIYHKFGEDAGDSTIKRTCNNGDVLPVGNTFGFATVGDDNLLVAVTWARDQSGCPTKHDVPMRDWCTDTFRQIILQCDQAIEDDTYGGAFVESDADYGCVEWWIGTQQSTAKELKALAVKEPVNGTTIVSTPEQKQVVLDFLAGLQDEVPKMRRPTQHSNGTRLEFQWVTKAT
;
A
#
# COMPACT_ATOMS: atom_id res chain seq x y z
N MET A 1 31.81 52.62 -49.66
CA MET A 1 31.85 51.13 -49.66
C MET A 1 32.90 50.66 -48.65
N THR A 2 32.47 50.23 -47.45
CA THR A 2 32.97 49.11 -46.62
C THR A 2 32.36 49.23 -45.20
N PRO A 3 31.67 48.21 -44.66
CA PRO A 3 31.29 48.17 -43.24
C PRO A 3 32.39 47.49 -42.39
N LYS A 4 32.62 48.06 -41.20
CA LYS A 4 33.54 47.56 -40.15
C LYS A 4 32.84 46.47 -39.31
N PRO A 5 33.50 45.35 -38.96
CA PRO A 5 32.86 44.25 -38.26
C PRO A 5 32.60 44.58 -36.78
N SER A 6 31.38 44.28 -36.33
CA SER A 6 30.93 44.34 -34.94
C SER A 6 31.41 43.10 -34.20
N SER A 7 32.14 43.29 -33.09
CA SER A 7 32.55 42.20 -32.20
C SER A 7 31.62 42.18 -30.99
N THR A 8 30.65 41.27 -31.00
CA THR A 8 29.77 41.00 -29.85
C THR A 8 30.22 39.67 -29.25
N ARG A 9 30.47 39.67 -27.93
CA ARG A 9 31.01 38.55 -27.15
C ARG A 9 30.04 37.36 -27.15
N SER A 10 30.56 36.16 -27.47
CA SER A 10 29.84 34.89 -27.25
C SER A 10 29.61 34.64 -25.76
N PRO A 11 28.41 34.19 -25.35
CA PRO A 11 28.21 33.65 -24.01
C PRO A 11 28.84 32.25 -23.91
N THR A 12 29.62 32.02 -22.84
CA THR A 12 30.14 30.71 -22.45
C THR A 12 28.99 29.76 -22.10
N PRO A 13 28.93 28.52 -22.63
CA PRO A 13 27.90 27.57 -22.24
C PRO A 13 28.11 27.12 -20.80
N SER A 14 27.07 27.26 -19.97
CA SER A 14 27.01 26.63 -18.64
C SER A 14 26.93 25.10 -18.79
N PRO A 15 27.50 24.32 -17.86
CA PRO A 15 27.38 22.87 -17.89
C PRO A 15 25.91 22.49 -17.68
N THR A 16 25.29 21.97 -18.74
CA THR A 16 23.98 21.33 -18.68
C THR A 16 24.11 20.10 -17.79
N THR A 17 23.57 20.15 -16.58
CA THR A 17 23.38 18.95 -15.77
C THR A 17 22.28 18.15 -16.45
N THR A 18 22.68 17.17 -17.26
CA THR A 18 21.75 16.22 -17.86
C THR A 18 21.23 15.33 -16.74
N THR A 19 20.08 15.68 -16.17
CA THR A 19 19.30 14.75 -15.37
C THR A 19 19.05 13.52 -16.25
N PRO A 20 19.29 12.29 -15.75
CA PRO A 20 18.91 11.09 -16.48
C PRO A 20 17.43 11.20 -16.88
N PRO A 21 17.04 10.73 -18.09
CA PRO A 21 15.63 10.63 -18.42
C PRO A 21 14.96 9.77 -17.36
N ASP A 22 14.03 10.41 -16.65
CA ASP A 22 13.07 9.77 -15.76
C ASP A 22 12.29 8.78 -16.63
N ASN A 23 12.67 7.50 -16.55
CA ASN A 23 11.97 6.43 -17.27
C ASN A 23 10.75 5.94 -16.49
N ASP A 24 10.44 6.59 -15.37
CA ASP A 24 9.22 6.31 -14.64
C ASP A 24 8.03 6.84 -15.47
N PRO A 25 7.07 5.97 -15.80
CA PRO A 25 5.90 6.36 -16.57
C PRO A 25 5.18 7.52 -15.88
N PRO A 26 4.62 8.49 -16.64
CA PRO A 26 3.92 9.62 -16.06
C PRO A 26 2.79 9.11 -15.16
N LEU A 27 2.87 9.48 -13.88
CA LEU A 27 1.92 9.05 -12.87
C LEU A 27 0.51 9.57 -13.21
N PRO A 28 -0.53 8.73 -13.12
CA PRO A 28 -1.90 9.20 -13.28
C PRO A 28 -2.25 10.17 -12.15
N THR A 29 -2.46 11.44 -12.50
CA THR A 29 -3.09 12.43 -11.62
C THR A 29 -4.55 12.01 -11.41
N PHE A 30 -4.88 11.37 -10.28
CA PHE A 30 -6.28 11.22 -9.90
C PHE A 30 -6.85 12.58 -9.49
N GLY A 31 -7.72 13.11 -10.36
CA GLY A 31 -8.62 14.20 -10.06
C GLY A 31 -9.77 13.79 -9.14
N PRO A 32 -10.60 14.74 -8.67
CA PRO A 32 -11.52 14.53 -7.56
C PRO A 32 -12.77 13.72 -7.98
N GLY A 33 -13.00 12.56 -7.34
CA GLY A 33 -14.32 11.91 -7.29
C GLY A 33 -14.34 10.37 -7.32
N GLY A 34 -14.66 9.72 -6.18
CA GLY A 34 -15.14 8.32 -6.11
C GLY A 34 -14.35 7.39 -5.16
N GLY A 35 -15.00 6.80 -4.14
CA GLY A 35 -14.42 6.14 -2.95
C GLY A 35 -14.21 4.63 -3.00
N ASN A 36 -13.05 4.20 -3.53
CA ASN A 36 -12.60 2.81 -3.52
C ASN A 36 -11.11 2.72 -3.11
N PRO A 37 -10.63 1.55 -2.65
CA PRO A 37 -9.22 1.30 -2.44
C PRO A 37 -8.44 1.46 -3.76
N TYR A 38 -7.13 1.59 -3.66
CA TYR A 38 -6.25 1.43 -4.81
C TYR A 38 -6.28 -0.03 -5.24
N CYS A 39 -6.98 -0.32 -6.32
CA CYS A 39 -7.21 -1.69 -6.79
C CYS A 39 -6.12 -2.12 -7.77
N PHE A 40 -5.32 -3.10 -7.38
CA PHE A 40 -4.12 -3.48 -8.14
C PHE A 40 -4.42 -3.93 -9.56
N ARG A 41 -5.60 -4.52 -9.80
CA ARG A 41 -6.10 -4.87 -11.13
C ARG A 41 -6.11 -3.66 -12.08
N ASP A 42 -6.51 -2.50 -11.59
CA ASP A 42 -6.66 -1.28 -12.40
C ASP A 42 -5.30 -0.64 -12.73
N PHE A 43 -4.27 -0.97 -11.96
CA PHE A 43 -2.91 -0.42 -12.08
C PHE A 43 -1.87 -1.47 -12.48
N ASN A 44 -2.29 -2.45 -13.29
CA ASN A 44 -1.44 -3.60 -13.65
C ASN A 44 -0.96 -3.62 -15.11
N ALA A 45 -0.84 -2.46 -15.77
CA ALA A 45 -0.41 -2.40 -17.17
C ALA A 45 0.98 -3.04 -17.41
N ASN A 46 1.84 -3.02 -16.39
CA ASN A 46 3.20 -3.58 -16.44
C ASN A 46 3.29 -5.02 -15.92
N GLY A 47 2.15 -5.64 -15.53
CA GLY A 47 2.11 -7.02 -15.04
C GLY A 47 2.83 -7.26 -13.72
N ILE A 48 2.97 -6.23 -12.89
CA ILE A 48 3.67 -6.27 -11.60
C ILE A 48 2.86 -6.95 -10.49
N TYR A 49 1.53 -6.95 -10.62
CA TYR A 49 0.60 -7.61 -9.71
C TYR A 49 0.08 -8.90 -10.35
N HIS A 50 -0.01 -9.97 -9.56
CA HIS A 50 -0.53 -11.26 -10.00
C HIS A 50 -1.77 -11.65 -9.21
N LYS A 51 -2.55 -12.55 -9.83
CA LYS A 51 -3.71 -13.15 -9.19
C LYS A 51 -3.26 -14.08 -8.05
N PHE A 52 -4.05 -14.13 -6.99
CA PHE A 52 -3.96 -15.14 -5.95
C PHE A 52 -5.34 -15.76 -5.73
N GLY A 53 -5.36 -17.05 -5.37
CA GLY A 53 -6.59 -17.77 -5.09
C GLY A 53 -7.09 -17.57 -3.66
N GLU A 54 -8.35 -17.93 -3.43
CA GLU A 54 -9.01 -17.84 -2.12
C GLU A 54 -8.19 -18.52 -1.02
N ASP A 55 -7.75 -19.76 -1.20
CA ASP A 55 -7.00 -20.50 -0.17
C ASP A 55 -5.74 -19.75 0.31
N ALA A 56 -4.98 -19.16 -0.62
CA ALA A 56 -3.81 -18.35 -0.30
C ALA A 56 -4.21 -17.05 0.40
N GLY A 57 -5.25 -16.37 -0.10
CA GLY A 57 -5.83 -15.16 0.48
C GLY A 57 -6.27 -15.36 1.92
N ASP A 58 -7.17 -16.31 2.13
CA ASP A 58 -7.88 -16.57 3.37
C ASP A 58 -6.93 -17.04 4.48
N SER A 59 -5.97 -17.92 4.13
CA SER A 59 -4.95 -18.38 5.08
C SER A 59 -3.99 -17.26 5.51
N THR A 60 -3.58 -16.40 4.58
CA THR A 60 -2.64 -15.29 4.84
C THR A 60 -3.30 -14.14 5.60
N ILE A 61 -4.57 -13.82 5.28
CA ILE A 61 -5.40 -12.88 6.04
C ILE A 61 -5.59 -13.39 7.47
N LYS A 62 -6.05 -14.63 7.65
CA LYS A 62 -6.25 -15.23 8.99
C LYS A 62 -4.97 -15.19 9.81
N ARG A 63 -3.82 -15.50 9.20
CA ARG A 63 -2.55 -15.45 9.94
C ARG A 63 -2.16 -14.02 10.34
N THR A 64 -2.32 -13.05 9.44
CA THR A 64 -2.01 -11.64 9.74
C THR A 64 -2.92 -11.09 10.82
N CYS A 65 -4.24 -11.32 10.70
CA CYS A 65 -5.25 -10.79 11.60
C CYS A 65 -5.27 -11.46 12.99
N ASN A 66 -4.66 -12.64 13.13
CA ASN A 66 -4.56 -13.36 14.40
C ASN A 66 -3.24 -13.17 15.16
N ASN A 67 -2.37 -12.25 14.71
CA ASN A 67 -1.11 -11.92 15.40
C ASN A 67 -1.30 -11.21 16.75
N GLY A 68 -2.51 -10.78 17.07
CA GLY A 68 -2.88 -10.16 18.34
C GLY A 68 -4.35 -9.74 18.33
N ASP A 69 -4.87 -9.31 19.48
CA ASP A 69 -6.23 -8.76 19.58
C ASP A 69 -6.28 -7.30 19.12
N VAL A 70 -5.14 -6.60 19.20
CA VAL A 70 -4.95 -5.23 18.72
C VAL A 70 -3.60 -5.05 18.04
N LEU A 71 -3.48 -4.05 17.16
CA LEU A 71 -2.19 -3.45 16.77
C LEU A 71 -1.88 -2.32 17.75
N PRO A 72 -0.96 -2.52 18.71
CA PRO A 72 -0.71 -1.52 19.72
C PRO A 72 0.09 -0.34 19.17
N VAL A 73 -0.09 0.85 19.75
CA VAL A 73 0.68 2.07 19.38
C VAL A 73 2.20 1.85 19.46
N GLY A 74 2.65 1.05 20.42
CA GLY A 74 4.07 0.70 20.59
C GLY A 74 4.66 -0.21 19.50
N ASN A 75 3.81 -0.89 18.71
CA ASN A 75 4.28 -1.62 17.53
C ASN A 75 4.41 -0.65 16.37
N THR A 76 5.60 -0.07 16.19
CA THR A 76 5.88 0.95 15.17
C THR A 76 5.87 0.43 13.74
N PHE A 77 5.92 -0.89 13.54
CA PHE A 77 5.86 -1.52 12.22
C PHE A 77 4.41 -1.84 11.83
N GLY A 78 3.74 -2.69 12.62
CA GLY A 78 2.50 -3.33 12.21
C GLY A 78 2.56 -4.84 12.29
N PHE A 79 1.68 -5.48 11.53
CA PHE A 79 1.68 -6.91 11.28
C PHE A 79 1.74 -7.15 9.77
N ALA A 80 2.60 -8.06 9.33
CA ALA A 80 2.65 -8.48 7.94
C ALA A 80 2.96 -9.97 7.85
N THR A 81 2.35 -10.62 6.87
CA THR A 81 2.56 -12.03 6.55
C THR A 81 2.75 -12.16 5.05
N VAL A 82 3.72 -12.98 4.64
CA VAL A 82 3.86 -13.44 3.26
C VAL A 82 3.32 -14.86 3.18
N GLY A 83 2.38 -15.12 2.30
CA GLY A 83 1.81 -16.43 2.03
C GLY A 83 2.32 -17.07 0.75
N ASP A 84 1.57 -18.10 0.32
CA ASP A 84 1.77 -18.75 -0.96
C ASP A 84 1.62 -17.75 -2.12
N ASP A 85 2.19 -18.10 -3.26
CA ASP A 85 2.17 -17.28 -4.48
C ASP A 85 2.66 -15.84 -4.28
N ASN A 86 3.54 -15.62 -3.29
CA ASN A 86 4.12 -14.30 -3.01
C ASN A 86 3.08 -13.27 -2.53
N LEU A 87 1.94 -13.74 -2.01
CA LEU A 87 0.92 -12.87 -1.43
C LEU A 87 1.44 -12.22 -0.15
N LEU A 88 1.46 -10.90 -0.11
CA LEU A 88 1.70 -10.15 1.12
C LEU A 88 0.34 -9.66 1.65
N VAL A 89 0.18 -9.73 2.97
CA VAL A 89 -0.94 -9.11 3.69
C VAL A 89 -0.31 -8.30 4.81
N ALA A 90 -0.59 -7.00 4.84
CA ALA A 90 0.01 -6.09 5.80
C ALA A 90 -1.02 -5.13 6.39
N VAL A 91 -0.94 -4.96 7.71
CA VAL A 91 -1.64 -3.95 8.51
C VAL A 91 -0.58 -3.16 9.23
N THR A 92 -0.26 -1.98 8.73
CA THR A 92 0.86 -1.18 9.23
C THR A 92 0.41 0.22 9.59
N TRP A 93 1.15 0.89 10.46
CA TRP A 93 0.91 2.31 10.65
C TRP A 93 1.27 3.06 9.38
N ALA A 94 0.38 3.93 8.90
CA ALA A 94 0.73 4.81 7.80
C ALA A 94 1.97 5.65 8.18
N ARG A 95 3.00 5.64 7.35
CA ARG A 95 4.20 6.46 7.55
C ARG A 95 3.87 7.96 7.65
N ASP A 96 2.99 8.48 6.80
CA ASP A 96 2.45 9.84 6.93
C ASP A 96 1.19 9.87 7.81
N GLN A 97 1.35 10.34 9.05
CA GLN A 97 0.25 10.61 9.99
C GLN A 97 -0.32 12.03 9.85
N SER A 98 0.11 12.82 8.87
CA SER A 98 -0.41 14.18 8.69
C SER A 98 -1.91 14.15 8.37
N GLY A 99 -2.68 14.91 9.15
CA GLY A 99 -4.14 14.95 9.06
C GLY A 99 -4.86 13.77 9.73
N CYS A 100 -4.11 12.87 10.37
CA CYS A 100 -4.65 11.72 11.08
C CYS A 100 -4.90 12.06 12.55
N PRO A 101 -5.92 11.44 13.17
CA PRO A 101 -6.08 11.44 14.63
C PRO A 101 -4.86 10.84 15.34
N THR A 102 -4.80 11.03 16.66
CA THR A 102 -3.72 10.44 17.47
C THR A 102 -3.81 8.91 17.41
N LYS A 103 -2.65 8.25 17.36
CA LYS A 103 -2.62 6.78 17.34
C LYS A 103 -3.19 6.21 18.65
N HIS A 104 -4.05 5.21 18.50
CA HIS A 104 -4.49 4.32 19.57
C HIS A 104 -4.47 2.88 19.08
N ASP A 105 -4.81 1.93 19.93
CA ASP A 105 -4.81 0.52 19.58
C ASP A 105 -5.86 0.24 18.48
N VAL A 106 -5.41 -0.35 17.37
CA VAL A 106 -6.31 -0.71 16.26
C VAL A 106 -6.89 -2.10 16.53
N PRO A 107 -8.21 -2.31 16.45
CA PRO A 107 -8.79 -3.64 16.62
C PRO A 107 -8.32 -4.59 15.50
N MET A 108 -7.92 -5.81 15.89
CA MET A 108 -7.52 -6.87 14.96
C MET A 108 -8.63 -7.94 14.85
N ARG A 109 -8.29 -9.21 14.61
CA ARG A 109 -9.24 -10.32 14.50
C ARG A 109 -10.30 -10.09 13.41
N ASP A 110 -11.58 -10.08 13.78
CA ASP A 110 -12.72 -9.93 12.87
C ASP A 110 -12.66 -8.57 12.15
N TRP A 111 -12.27 -7.49 12.85
CA TRP A 111 -12.14 -6.17 12.25
C TRP A 111 -11.13 -6.18 11.09
N CYS A 112 -9.96 -6.77 11.33
CA CYS A 112 -8.92 -6.92 10.33
C CYS A 112 -9.39 -7.79 9.16
N THR A 113 -10.06 -8.91 9.45
CA THR A 113 -10.55 -9.84 8.42
C THR A 113 -11.61 -9.18 7.54
N ASP A 114 -12.57 -8.49 8.13
CA ASP A 114 -13.62 -7.78 7.41
C ASP A 114 -13.07 -6.64 6.56
N THR A 115 -12.00 -5.98 7.03
CA THR A 115 -11.32 -4.93 6.26
C THR A 115 -10.71 -5.48 4.98
N PHE A 116 -9.99 -6.61 5.05
CA PHE A 116 -9.42 -7.24 3.85
C PHE A 116 -10.50 -7.78 2.92
N ARG A 117 -11.58 -8.34 3.45
CA ARG A 117 -12.75 -8.72 2.64
C ARG A 117 -13.33 -7.54 1.88
N GLN A 118 -13.41 -6.36 2.50
CA GLN A 118 -13.87 -5.16 1.80
C GLN A 118 -12.95 -4.76 0.64
N ILE A 119 -11.63 -4.87 0.81
CA ILE A 119 -10.68 -4.63 -0.30
C ILE A 119 -10.99 -5.57 -1.46
N ILE A 120 -11.10 -6.88 -1.20
CA ILE A 120 -11.38 -7.90 -2.23
C ILE A 120 -12.74 -7.63 -2.91
N LEU A 121 -13.79 -7.32 -2.14
CA LEU A 121 -15.11 -7.02 -2.68
C LEU A 121 -15.11 -5.78 -3.58
N GLN A 122 -14.39 -4.73 -3.19
CA GLN A 122 -14.38 -3.46 -3.92
C GLN A 122 -13.45 -3.49 -5.14
N CYS A 123 -12.32 -4.20 -5.04
CA CYS A 123 -11.33 -4.25 -6.12
C CYS A 123 -11.53 -5.40 -7.11
N ASP A 124 -12.05 -6.53 -6.65
CA ASP A 124 -12.14 -7.74 -7.45
C ASP A 124 -13.58 -8.27 -7.56
N GLN A 125 -14.58 -7.52 -7.07
CA GLN A 125 -16.02 -7.85 -7.17
C GLN A 125 -16.37 -9.25 -6.64
N ALA A 126 -15.62 -9.74 -5.64
CA ALA A 126 -15.74 -11.11 -5.13
C ALA A 126 -15.42 -12.22 -6.16
N ILE A 127 -14.65 -11.93 -7.21
CA ILE A 127 -14.20 -12.97 -8.14
C ILE A 127 -13.05 -13.74 -7.47
N GLU A 128 -13.41 -14.81 -6.76
CA GLU A 128 -12.53 -15.65 -5.94
C GLU A 128 -11.33 -16.22 -6.72
N ASP A 129 -11.51 -16.49 -8.02
CA ASP A 129 -10.47 -17.10 -8.87
C ASP A 129 -9.49 -16.09 -9.50
N ASP A 130 -9.77 -14.78 -9.42
CA ASP A 130 -9.04 -13.74 -10.15
C ASP A 130 -8.61 -12.56 -9.25
N THR A 131 -8.44 -12.75 -7.95
CA THR A 131 -8.18 -11.64 -7.01
C THR A 131 -6.78 -11.06 -7.19
N TYR A 132 -6.67 -9.75 -7.43
CA TYR A 132 -5.40 -9.03 -7.44
C TYR A 132 -5.13 -8.30 -6.13
N GLY A 133 -6.20 -7.96 -5.39
CA GLY A 133 -6.14 -7.22 -4.14
C GLY A 133 -6.06 -5.72 -4.35
N GLY A 134 -5.61 -5.03 -3.30
CA GLY A 134 -5.52 -3.59 -3.27
C GLY A 134 -5.00 -3.06 -1.95
N ALA A 135 -4.95 -1.74 -1.86
CA ALA A 135 -4.48 -1.05 -0.67
C ALA A 135 -5.24 0.25 -0.41
N PHE A 136 -5.28 0.65 0.86
CA PHE A 136 -5.71 1.99 1.24
C PHE A 136 -5.14 2.39 2.60
N VAL A 137 -5.11 3.69 2.85
CA VAL A 137 -4.86 4.22 4.20
C VAL A 137 -6.20 4.55 4.83
N GLU A 138 -6.53 3.87 5.91
CA GLU A 138 -7.64 4.21 6.77
C GLU A 138 -7.24 5.32 7.74
N SER A 139 -8.04 6.37 7.84
CA SER A 139 -7.97 7.41 8.87
C SER A 139 -9.21 7.24 9.74
N ASP A 140 -9.02 6.76 10.97
CA ASP A 140 -10.11 6.57 11.92
C ASP A 140 -9.95 7.51 13.12
N ALA A 141 -11.08 8.05 13.58
CA ALA A 141 -11.14 8.93 14.75
C ALA A 141 -10.59 8.26 16.00
N ASP A 142 -10.76 6.94 16.11
CA ASP A 142 -10.44 6.19 17.31
C ASP A 142 -8.99 5.74 17.35
N TYR A 143 -8.31 5.56 16.22
CA TYR A 143 -6.96 4.96 16.20
C TYR A 143 -5.92 5.59 15.25
N GLY A 144 -6.23 6.69 14.56
CA GLY A 144 -5.27 7.37 13.68
C GLY A 144 -5.23 6.78 12.27
N CYS A 145 -4.06 6.82 11.60
CA CYS A 145 -3.95 6.30 10.24
C CYS A 145 -3.25 4.94 10.12
N VAL A 146 -3.93 3.99 9.50
CA VAL A 146 -3.47 2.61 9.30
C VAL A 146 -3.48 2.30 7.81
N GLU A 147 -2.40 1.74 7.29
CA GLU A 147 -2.31 1.25 5.93
C GLU A 147 -2.68 -0.24 5.89
N TRP A 148 -3.65 -0.55 5.04
CA TRP A 148 -4.13 -1.89 4.76
C TRP A 148 -3.70 -2.27 3.36
N TRP A 149 -2.97 -3.39 3.22
CA TRP A 149 -2.41 -3.82 1.94
C TRP A 149 -2.57 -5.33 1.77
N ILE A 150 -3.13 -5.76 0.64
CA ILE A 150 -3.19 -7.17 0.23
C ILE A 150 -2.93 -7.29 -1.26
N GLY A 151 -1.99 -8.13 -1.66
CA GLY A 151 -1.69 -8.38 -3.07
C GLY A 151 -0.44 -9.21 -3.26
N THR A 152 -0.14 -9.57 -4.50
CA THR A 152 1.12 -10.24 -4.83
C THR A 152 2.07 -9.22 -5.42
N GLN A 153 3.32 -9.21 -4.92
CA GLN A 153 4.37 -8.38 -5.48
C GLN A 153 5.66 -9.20 -5.50
N GLN A 154 6.15 -9.51 -6.71
CA GLN A 154 7.20 -10.51 -6.89
C GLN A 154 8.57 -10.10 -6.32
N SER A 155 8.96 -8.84 -6.43
CA SER A 155 10.30 -8.38 -6.02
C SER A 155 10.45 -8.41 -4.51
N THR A 156 9.50 -7.83 -3.79
CA THR A 156 9.38 -7.83 -2.33
C THR A 156 9.25 -9.25 -1.80
N ALA A 157 8.43 -10.10 -2.41
CA ALA A 157 8.32 -11.48 -1.95
C ALA A 157 9.59 -12.30 -2.19
N LYS A 158 10.30 -12.08 -3.31
CA LYS A 158 11.60 -12.72 -3.57
C LYS A 158 12.63 -12.31 -2.52
N GLU A 159 12.67 -11.04 -2.16
CA GLU A 159 13.58 -10.51 -1.15
C GLU A 159 13.22 -11.03 0.26
N LEU A 160 11.93 -11.04 0.62
CA LEU A 160 11.46 -11.60 1.89
C LEU A 160 11.72 -13.10 2.01
N LYS A 161 11.56 -13.87 0.92
CA LYS A 161 11.91 -15.29 0.88
C LYS A 161 13.41 -15.51 1.04
N ALA A 162 14.26 -14.66 0.46
CA ALA A 162 15.71 -14.73 0.66
C ALA A 162 16.12 -14.46 2.12
N LEU A 163 15.32 -13.67 2.86
CA LEU A 163 15.53 -13.34 4.27
C LEU A 163 14.83 -14.30 5.24
N ALA A 164 14.06 -15.29 4.75
CA ALA A 164 13.36 -16.24 5.61
C ALA A 164 14.35 -17.26 6.20
N VAL A 165 14.70 -17.09 7.49
CA VAL A 165 15.62 -17.97 8.23
C VAL A 165 14.95 -19.29 8.68
N LYS A 166 13.62 -19.40 8.57
CA LYS A 166 12.84 -20.58 8.94
C LYS A 166 11.83 -20.94 7.86
N GLU A 167 11.61 -22.24 7.68
CA GLU A 167 10.62 -22.78 6.75
C GLU A 167 9.22 -22.20 7.03
N PRO A 168 8.45 -21.84 5.99
CA PRO A 168 7.08 -21.37 6.14
C PRO A 168 6.21 -22.44 6.81
N VAL A 169 5.41 -22.06 7.80
CA VAL A 169 4.42 -22.98 8.39
C VAL A 169 3.16 -22.90 7.53
N ASN A 170 2.80 -23.96 6.81
CA ASN A 170 1.70 -23.98 5.84
C ASN A 170 1.83 -22.83 4.81
N GLY A 171 2.96 -22.72 4.12
CA GLY A 171 3.14 -21.75 3.03
C GLY A 171 3.27 -20.28 3.45
N THR A 172 3.03 -19.97 4.72
CA THR A 172 2.96 -18.59 5.24
C THR A 172 4.06 -18.29 6.25
N THR A 173 4.67 -17.10 6.13
CA THR A 173 5.77 -16.59 6.96
C THR A 173 5.40 -15.24 7.56
N ILE A 174 5.50 -15.11 8.88
CA ILE A 174 5.30 -13.84 9.58
C ILE A 174 6.57 -12.98 9.43
N VAL A 175 6.38 -11.74 9.01
CA VAL A 175 7.44 -10.73 8.95
C VAL A 175 7.81 -10.34 10.38
N SER A 176 8.99 -10.77 10.83
CA SER A 176 9.36 -10.69 12.25
C SER A 176 10.73 -10.05 12.50
N THR A 177 11.70 -10.24 11.61
CA THR A 177 13.05 -9.67 11.77
C THR A 177 13.08 -8.19 11.34
N PRO A 178 14.01 -7.38 11.88
CA PRO A 178 14.19 -5.99 11.44
C PRO A 178 14.41 -5.85 9.93
N GLU A 179 15.18 -6.75 9.33
CA GLU A 179 15.50 -6.73 7.90
C GLU A 179 14.24 -7.00 7.06
N GLN A 180 13.45 -8.01 7.41
CA GLN A 180 12.19 -8.29 6.73
C GLN A 180 11.20 -7.13 6.86
N LYS A 181 11.12 -6.52 8.06
CA LYS A 181 10.28 -5.34 8.29
C LYS A 181 10.70 -4.17 7.42
N GLN A 182 12.01 -3.93 7.29
CA GLN A 182 12.53 -2.84 6.47
C GLN A 182 12.18 -3.04 4.99
N VAL A 183 12.32 -4.25 4.45
CA VAL A 183 11.93 -4.58 3.06
C VAL A 183 10.45 -4.28 2.81
N VAL A 184 9.57 -4.65 3.74
CA VAL A 184 8.14 -4.31 3.64
C VAL A 184 7.91 -2.80 3.73
N LEU A 185 8.56 -2.11 4.66
CA LEU A 185 8.40 -0.66 4.82
C LEU A 185 8.89 0.13 3.59
N ASP A 186 10.02 -0.25 3.00
CA ASP A 186 10.55 0.39 1.81
C ASP A 186 9.63 0.17 0.60
N PHE A 187 9.07 -1.04 0.49
CA PHE A 187 8.08 -1.35 -0.53
C PHE A 187 6.79 -0.50 -0.37
N LEU A 188 6.18 -0.50 0.81
CA LEU A 188 4.96 0.26 1.08
C LEU A 188 5.19 1.77 0.92
N ALA A 189 6.36 2.27 1.33
CA ALA A 189 6.72 3.67 1.17
C ALA A 189 6.75 4.12 -0.30
N GLY A 190 7.15 3.24 -1.23
CA GLY A 190 7.13 3.54 -2.67
C GLY A 190 5.73 3.68 -3.24
N LEU A 191 4.71 3.15 -2.58
CA LEU A 191 3.31 3.19 -3.02
C LEU A 191 2.47 4.23 -2.29
N GLN A 192 2.93 4.73 -1.13
CA GLN A 192 2.07 5.50 -0.23
C GLN A 192 1.51 6.80 -0.83
N ASP A 193 2.24 7.45 -1.74
CA ASP A 193 1.76 8.64 -2.44
C ASP A 193 0.64 8.33 -3.46
N GLU A 194 0.55 7.07 -3.91
CA GLU A 194 -0.49 6.58 -4.82
C GLU A 194 -1.69 6.01 -4.07
N VAL A 195 -1.47 5.53 -2.84
CA VAL A 195 -2.50 4.88 -2.02
C VAL A 195 -3.40 5.92 -1.36
N PRO A 196 -4.72 5.80 -1.52
CA PRO A 196 -5.60 6.90 -1.16
C PRO A 196 -6.05 6.81 0.32
N LYS A 197 -6.32 7.95 0.96
CA LYS A 197 -6.70 8.06 2.40
C LYS A 197 -8.22 8.08 2.63
N MET A 198 -8.78 7.02 3.18
CA MET A 198 -10.21 6.84 3.47
C MET A 198 -10.55 6.91 4.97
N ARG A 199 -11.73 7.41 5.32
CA ARG A 199 -12.39 7.23 6.62
C ARG A 199 -13.37 6.08 6.54
N ARG A 200 -13.37 5.24 7.56
CA ARG A 200 -14.48 4.30 7.75
C ARG A 200 -15.73 5.08 8.18
N PRO A 201 -16.92 4.77 7.65
CA PRO A 201 -18.13 5.31 8.22
C PRO A 201 -18.34 4.70 9.59
N THR A 202 -18.86 5.46 10.54
CA THR A 202 -19.31 4.91 11.82
C THR A 202 -20.31 3.78 11.58
N GLN A 203 -20.00 2.57 12.08
CA GLN A 203 -20.95 1.45 12.06
C GLN A 203 -22.22 1.86 12.80
N HIS A 204 -23.29 2.14 12.06
CA HIS A 204 -24.63 2.09 12.64
C HIS A 204 -25.00 0.61 12.82
N SER A 205 -25.49 0.26 14.01
CA SER A 205 -25.78 -1.08 14.54
C SER A 205 -26.74 -1.97 13.73
N ASN A 206 -27.06 -1.63 12.48
CA ASN A 206 -28.03 -2.32 11.63
C ASN A 206 -27.38 -2.93 10.37
N GLY A 207 -26.33 -3.72 10.53
CA GLY A 207 -25.88 -4.72 9.51
C GLY A 207 -25.71 -4.22 8.07
N THR A 208 -25.45 -2.93 7.88
CA THR A 208 -25.34 -2.32 6.55
C THR A 208 -23.88 -2.25 6.15
N ARG A 209 -23.62 -2.54 4.87
CA ARG A 209 -22.33 -2.44 4.16
C ARG A 209 -21.52 -1.21 4.63
N LEU A 210 -20.24 -1.43 4.96
CA LEU A 210 -19.30 -0.34 5.27
C LEU A 210 -19.02 0.47 3.99
N GLU A 211 -19.50 1.71 3.91
CA GLU A 211 -19.19 2.67 2.84
C GLU A 211 -18.13 3.70 3.26
N PHE A 212 -16.88 3.52 2.83
CA PHE A 212 -15.76 4.42 3.14
C PHE A 212 -15.94 5.82 2.52
N GLN A 213 -15.54 6.86 3.27
CA GLN A 213 -15.61 8.27 2.85
C GLN A 213 -14.19 8.88 2.77
N TRP A 214 -13.86 9.63 1.73
CA TRP A 214 -12.52 10.26 1.60
C TRP A 214 -12.25 11.35 2.64
N VAL A 215 -10.98 11.51 3.01
CA VAL A 215 -10.49 12.70 3.72
C VAL A 215 -9.87 13.67 2.71
N THR A 216 -10.48 14.83 2.49
CA THR A 216 -9.83 15.89 1.72
C THR A 216 -8.74 16.57 2.54
N LYS A 217 -7.59 16.89 1.94
CA LYS A 217 -6.57 17.75 2.56
C LYS A 217 -7.24 19.07 2.92
N ALA A 218 -7.22 19.43 4.21
CA ALA A 218 -7.55 20.78 4.63
C ALA A 218 -6.47 21.73 4.07
N THR A 219 -6.86 22.59 3.14
CA THR A 219 -6.11 23.78 2.69
C THR A 219 -6.05 24.83 3.78
#